data_AF-A0AA39CLK8-F1
#
_entry.id   AF-A0AA39CLK8-F1
#
_cell.length_a   1.000
_cell.length_b   1.000
_cell.length_c   1.000
_cell.angle_alpha   90.00
_cell.angle_beta   90.00
_cell.angle_gamma   90.00
#
_symmetry.space_group_name_H-M   'P 1'
#
loop_
_entity.id
_entity.type
_entity.pdbx_description
1 polymer ?
#
loop_
_entity_poly.entity_id
_entity_poly.type
_entity_poly.pdbx_seq_one_letter_code
_entity_poly.pdbx_strand_id
1 'polypeptide(L)'
;MNVPKFNEREKALEDEYIRRKEALSLTQPPVHIATSTGQSPPPTLLASILRVYDVLTNIMLRHLGKSSIYTQYKLIVAILLILIFTLLPKTNVSSTRPELLFTAPPEPREAAANATLGFHKLLTLSSKPSWRTRGLLAAAKLTELDFTIPPQPRNPEDFVVAFENIGRDQGKTPKHGSATAWIAHLDLLKFVIASNFETGLIVEDDVDWDVRIKDQVKLISDTVRNYTHVPDSDPTPYGTEWDILWLGHCGAGIDGVPPGQMYADDTRAPMDNYVSWSKDYIKDHFPEGQRQIQFSTQTVCTFGYGVTKASAQKILDLLARGADEASDVALSHRCMVRSLQCLVVNPEIMYHYEPSRDLGYVSPVDAGDGEGEAASEEAFEFIKGQTLNILESARCKALFDETCPCTNGCDAWEREGRSMM
;
A
#
# COMPACT_ATOMS: atom_id res chain seq x y z
N MET A 1 -26.00 -24.74 -16.72
CA MET A 1 -25.85 -23.93 -15.50
C MET A 1 -25.02 -22.72 -15.88
N ASN A 2 -25.47 -21.52 -15.54
CA ASN A 2 -24.69 -20.30 -15.80
C ASN A 2 -23.44 -20.35 -14.95
N VAL A 3 -22.26 -20.26 -15.59
CA VAL A 3 -21.01 -20.02 -14.89
C VAL A 3 -21.13 -18.66 -14.19
N PRO A 4 -20.80 -18.51 -12.90
CA PRO A 4 -20.87 -17.22 -12.21
C PRO A 4 -20.02 -16.16 -12.94
N LYS A 5 -20.54 -14.93 -13.12
CA LYS A 5 -19.85 -13.88 -13.91
C LYS A 5 -18.54 -13.38 -13.32
N PHE A 6 -18.33 -13.53 -12.00
CA PHE A 6 -17.00 -13.30 -11.40
C PHE A 6 -15.97 -14.24 -12.03
N ASN A 7 -16.35 -15.51 -12.24
CA ASN A 7 -15.53 -16.49 -12.95
C ASN A 7 -15.38 -16.13 -14.44
N GLU A 8 -16.33 -15.43 -15.07
CA GLU A 8 -16.18 -14.93 -16.45
C GLU A 8 -15.12 -13.81 -16.53
N ARG A 9 -15.11 -12.88 -15.57
CA ARG A 9 -14.09 -11.81 -15.49
C ARG A 9 -12.71 -12.39 -15.16
N GLU A 10 -12.64 -13.28 -14.17
CA GLU A 10 -11.41 -14.00 -13.82
C GLU A 10 -10.87 -14.81 -15.00
N LYS A 11 -11.74 -15.51 -15.72
CA LYS A 11 -11.36 -16.22 -16.94
C LYS A 11 -10.88 -15.28 -18.04
N ALA A 12 -11.51 -14.11 -18.20
CA ALA A 12 -11.05 -13.12 -19.18
C ALA A 12 -9.65 -12.57 -18.84
N LEU A 13 -9.37 -12.38 -17.55
CA LEU A 13 -8.05 -11.97 -17.06
C LEU A 13 -7.01 -13.07 -17.28
N GLU A 14 -7.37 -14.32 -16.99
CA GLU A 14 -6.55 -15.48 -17.27
C GLU A 14 -6.27 -15.64 -18.78
N ASP A 15 -7.29 -15.57 -19.64
CA ASP A 15 -7.15 -15.64 -21.10
C ASP A 15 -6.28 -14.50 -21.66
N GLU A 16 -6.36 -13.31 -21.06
CA GLU A 16 -5.47 -12.20 -21.40
C GLU A 16 -4.03 -12.47 -20.95
N TYR A 17 -3.85 -13.00 -19.73
CA TYR A 17 -2.54 -13.35 -19.20
C TYR A 17 -1.84 -14.40 -20.08
N ILE A 18 -2.55 -15.48 -20.44
CA ILE A 18 -2.05 -16.54 -21.32
C ILE A 18 -1.58 -15.96 -22.66
N ARG A 19 -2.44 -15.18 -23.33
CA ARG A 19 -2.09 -14.57 -24.62
C ARG A 19 -0.82 -13.71 -24.54
N ARG A 20 -0.63 -12.99 -23.44
CA ARG A 20 0.57 -12.16 -23.23
C ARG A 20 1.81 -13.01 -22.93
N LYS A 21 1.69 -14.05 -22.11
CA LYS A 21 2.78 -14.99 -21.83
C LYS A 21 3.28 -15.65 -23.11
N GLU A 22 2.37 -16.08 -23.98
CA GLU A 22 2.70 -16.64 -25.28
C GLU A 22 3.39 -15.60 -26.20
N ALA A 23 2.95 -14.34 -26.19
CA ALA A 23 3.63 -13.29 -26.94
C ALA A 23 5.06 -13.01 -26.42
N LEU A 24 5.26 -13.05 -25.09
CA LEU A 24 6.58 -12.88 -24.47
C LEU A 24 7.53 -14.04 -24.82
N SER A 25 7.04 -15.28 -24.85
CA SER A 25 7.87 -16.44 -25.22
C SER A 25 8.30 -16.42 -26.68
N LEU A 26 7.51 -15.82 -27.57
CA LEU A 26 7.82 -15.65 -28.99
C LEU A 26 8.83 -14.52 -29.28
N THR A 27 9.09 -13.62 -28.33
CA THR A 27 9.94 -12.43 -28.54
C THR A 27 11.33 -12.53 -27.92
N GLN A 28 11.70 -13.65 -27.29
CA GLN A 28 13.04 -13.87 -26.74
C GLN A 28 13.99 -14.53 -27.78
N PRO A 29 14.96 -13.80 -28.37
CA PRO A 29 16.07 -14.42 -29.08
C PRO A 29 17.09 -15.04 -28.09
N PRO A 30 17.89 -16.05 -28.51
CA PRO A 30 18.85 -16.72 -27.63
C PRO A 30 19.90 -15.73 -27.08
N VAL A 31 20.01 -15.68 -25.75
CA VAL A 31 20.92 -14.78 -25.04
C VAL A 31 22.37 -15.25 -25.17
N HIS A 32 23.19 -14.49 -25.91
CA HIS A 32 24.65 -14.54 -25.81
C HIS A 32 25.13 -13.56 -24.74
N ILE A 33 25.76 -14.09 -23.68
CA ILE A 33 26.36 -13.33 -22.59
C ILE A 33 27.70 -12.76 -23.07
N ALA A 34 27.78 -11.43 -23.20
CA ALA A 34 29.06 -10.72 -23.34
C ALA A 34 29.32 -9.92 -22.05
N THR A 35 30.38 -10.28 -21.35
CA THR A 35 30.91 -9.58 -20.18
C THR A 35 31.75 -8.38 -20.62
N SER A 36 31.53 -7.20 -20.03
CA SER A 36 32.50 -6.10 -20.09
C SER A 36 32.71 -5.50 -18.70
N THR A 37 33.97 -5.31 -18.37
CA THR A 37 34.55 -4.91 -17.09
C THR A 37 34.53 -3.39 -16.90
N GLY A 38 34.53 -2.97 -15.63
CA GLY A 38 34.30 -1.58 -15.22
C GLY A 38 35.51 -0.64 -15.24
N GLN A 39 35.22 0.62 -14.91
CA GLN A 39 36.22 1.66 -14.64
C GLN A 39 35.66 2.70 -13.64
N SER A 40 36.45 3.02 -12.61
CA SER A 40 36.18 3.94 -11.50
C SER A 40 36.79 5.35 -11.74
N PRO A 41 36.35 6.41 -11.01
CA PRO A 41 36.70 7.82 -11.27
C PRO A 41 37.85 8.37 -10.38
N PRO A 42 38.42 9.56 -10.70
CA PRO A 42 39.41 10.26 -9.85
C PRO A 42 38.83 11.44 -9.03
N PRO A 43 39.58 12.02 -8.07
CA PRO A 43 39.01 12.68 -6.89
C PRO A 43 39.18 14.21 -6.75
N THR A 44 38.39 14.75 -5.82
CA THR A 44 38.58 15.92 -4.92
C THR A 44 38.42 17.37 -5.43
N LEU A 45 37.47 18.08 -4.80
CA LEU A 45 37.32 19.54 -4.80
C LEU A 45 37.56 20.06 -3.37
N LEU A 46 38.82 20.31 -3.02
CA LEU A 46 39.25 20.89 -1.73
C LEU A 46 40.07 22.16 -2.00
N ALA A 47 39.48 23.09 -2.75
CA ALA A 47 40.12 24.35 -3.16
C ALA A 47 39.24 25.59 -2.97
N SER A 48 38.21 25.53 -2.12
CA SER A 48 37.26 26.65 -1.93
C SER A 48 37.24 27.26 -0.53
N ILE A 49 38.10 26.84 0.40
CA ILE A 49 38.02 27.28 1.82
C ILE A 49 39.13 28.28 2.22
N LEU A 50 40.14 28.53 1.39
CA LEU A 50 41.27 29.41 1.75
C LEU A 50 41.18 30.87 1.24
N ARG A 51 40.04 31.32 0.69
CA ARG A 51 39.87 32.73 0.24
C ARG A 51 39.04 33.64 1.16
N VAL A 52 38.60 33.15 2.31
CA VAL A 52 37.75 33.95 3.24
C VAL A 52 38.55 34.54 4.42
N TYR A 53 39.76 34.07 4.70
CA TYR A 53 40.54 34.51 5.86
C TYR A 53 41.37 35.80 5.65
N ASP A 54 41.71 36.17 4.40
CA ASP A 54 42.54 37.36 4.13
C ASP A 54 41.77 38.70 4.13
N VAL A 55 40.44 38.65 4.09
CA VAL A 55 39.61 39.86 4.04
C VAL A 55 39.28 40.41 5.44
N LEU A 56 39.34 39.58 6.48
CA LEU A 56 38.92 39.97 7.83
C LEU A 56 40.04 40.58 8.70
N THR A 57 41.30 40.27 8.42
CA THR A 57 42.46 40.81 9.16
C THR A 57 42.80 42.25 8.77
N ASN A 58 42.44 42.72 7.57
CA ASN A 58 42.74 44.07 7.10
C ASN A 58 41.75 45.15 7.58
N ILE A 59 40.59 44.78 8.11
CA ILE A 59 39.57 45.74 8.58
C ILE A 59 39.84 46.19 10.04
N MET A 60 40.48 45.36 10.86
CA MET A 60 40.74 45.65 12.28
C MET A 60 41.90 46.64 12.54
N LEU A 61 42.80 46.87 11.57
CA LEU A 61 43.99 47.71 11.77
C LEU A 61 43.83 49.17 11.33
N ARG A 62 42.67 49.59 10.79
CA ARG A 62 42.42 50.97 10.33
C ARG A 62 41.58 51.84 11.28
N HIS A 63 41.19 51.35 12.45
CA HIS A 63 40.37 52.10 13.41
C HIS A 63 41.00 52.39 14.78
N LEU A 64 42.31 52.22 14.91
CA LEU A 64 43.07 52.70 16.07
C LEU A 64 43.79 54.02 15.74
N GLY A 65 43.00 55.05 15.44
CA GLY A 65 43.50 56.40 15.21
C GLY A 65 42.53 57.40 15.81
N LYS A 66 42.86 57.92 17.00
CA LYS A 66 42.14 58.91 17.85
C LYS A 66 41.16 58.29 18.85
N SER A 67 41.68 57.69 19.93
CA SER A 67 40.87 57.33 21.10
C SER A 67 40.52 58.58 21.90
N SER A 68 39.28 59.05 21.75
CA SER A 68 38.63 59.90 22.73
C SER A 68 38.44 59.13 24.05
N ILE A 69 38.47 59.84 25.18
CA ILE A 69 38.26 59.33 26.54
C ILE A 69 37.06 58.37 26.64
N TYR A 70 36.04 58.57 25.80
CA TYR A 70 34.84 57.74 25.71
C TYR A 70 35.09 56.27 25.32
N THR A 71 36.12 55.97 24.53
CA THR A 71 36.43 54.60 24.08
C THR A 71 37.09 53.79 25.19
N GLN A 72 37.86 54.44 26.08
CA GLN A 72 38.47 53.79 27.24
C GLN A 72 37.42 53.40 28.29
N TYR A 73 36.41 54.24 28.52
CA TYR A 73 35.30 53.92 29.44
C TYR A 73 34.49 52.69 28.99
N LYS A 74 34.23 52.53 27.69
CA LYS A 74 33.50 51.35 27.17
C LYS A 74 34.29 50.05 27.39
N LEU A 75 35.61 50.10 27.24
CA LEU A 75 36.46 48.93 27.45
C LEU A 75 36.50 48.53 28.93
N ILE A 76 36.58 49.51 29.83
CA ILE A 76 36.58 49.28 31.29
C ILE A 76 35.23 48.68 31.75
N VAL A 77 34.11 49.20 31.25
CA VAL A 77 32.78 48.66 31.56
C VAL A 77 32.62 47.22 31.04
N ALA A 78 33.12 46.93 29.83
CA ALA A 78 33.09 45.58 29.28
C ALA A 78 33.90 44.58 30.13
N ILE A 79 35.10 44.99 30.59
CA ILE A 79 35.93 44.17 31.45
C ILE A 79 35.26 43.94 32.82
N LEU A 80 34.64 44.97 33.40
CA LEU A 80 33.90 44.85 34.67
C LEU A 80 32.69 43.93 34.55
N LEU A 81 31.94 44.00 33.44
CA LEU A 81 30.82 43.08 33.19
C LEU A 81 31.27 41.64 33.03
N ILE A 82 32.40 41.40 32.36
CA ILE A 82 33.01 40.07 32.24
C ILE A 82 33.46 39.56 33.62
N LEU A 83 34.08 40.42 34.44
CA LEU A 83 34.52 40.04 35.79
C LEU A 83 33.33 39.71 36.71
N ILE A 84 32.23 40.46 36.61
CA ILE A 84 31.00 40.18 37.35
C ILE A 84 30.42 38.83 36.90
N PHE A 85 30.41 38.55 35.59
CA PHE A 85 29.89 37.29 35.06
C PHE A 85 30.76 36.07 35.42
N THR A 86 32.06 36.25 35.65
CA THR A 86 32.97 35.15 36.06
C THR A 86 33.02 34.95 37.57
N LEU A 87 32.73 35.98 38.36
CA LEU A 87 32.77 35.95 39.83
C LEU A 87 31.41 35.71 40.49
N LEU A 88 30.29 35.76 39.74
CA LEU A 88 29.01 35.29 40.25
C LEU A 88 29.13 33.78 40.57
N PRO A 89 28.86 33.36 41.82
CA PRO A 89 28.94 31.95 42.18
C PRO A 89 27.96 31.18 41.30
N LYS A 90 28.49 30.30 40.45
CA LYS A 90 27.68 29.32 39.73
C LYS A 90 26.97 28.49 40.79
N THR A 91 25.70 28.82 41.05
CA THR A 91 24.83 27.96 41.84
C THR A 91 24.83 26.62 41.11
N ASN A 92 25.47 25.62 41.71
CA ASN A 92 25.35 24.23 41.29
C ASN A 92 23.92 23.80 41.55
N VAL A 93 23.01 24.23 40.67
CA VAL A 93 21.73 23.58 40.51
C VAL A 93 22.10 22.18 40.03
N SER A 94 22.03 21.21 40.93
CA SER A 94 22.04 19.81 40.57
C SER A 94 20.83 19.59 39.68
N SER A 95 21.04 19.81 38.38
CA SER A 95 20.11 19.41 37.34
C SER A 95 20.20 17.90 37.28
N THR A 96 19.44 17.22 38.13
CA THR A 96 18.92 15.90 37.78
C THR A 96 18.16 16.08 36.47
N ARG A 97 18.87 15.94 35.35
CA ARG A 97 18.22 15.69 34.06
C ARG A 97 17.38 14.43 34.30
N PRO A 98 16.05 14.45 34.12
CA PRO A 98 15.38 13.20 33.86
C PRO A 98 16.08 12.63 32.64
N GLU A 99 16.66 11.45 32.79
CA GLU A 99 17.13 10.65 31.67
C GLU A 99 15.88 10.42 30.81
N LEU A 100 15.68 11.31 29.83
CA LEU A 100 14.68 11.10 28.81
C LEU A 100 15.18 9.86 28.08
N LEU A 101 14.60 8.70 28.42
CA LEU A 101 14.78 7.47 27.68
C LEU A 101 14.37 7.78 26.24
N PHE A 102 15.33 8.18 25.42
CA PHE A 102 15.20 8.13 23.98
C PHE A 102 15.19 6.64 23.64
N THR A 103 14.00 6.05 23.69
CA THR A 103 13.77 4.76 23.05
C THR A 103 14.17 4.94 21.60
N ALA A 104 15.15 4.16 21.15
CA ALA A 104 15.50 4.12 19.74
C ALA A 104 14.22 3.90 18.92
N PRO A 105 14.11 4.50 17.72
CA PRO A 105 12.99 4.20 16.83
C PRO A 105 12.85 2.68 16.69
N PRO A 106 11.62 2.14 16.71
CA PRO A 106 11.43 0.72 16.48
C PRO A 106 12.04 0.33 15.14
N GLU A 107 12.66 -0.85 15.10
CA GLU A 107 13.14 -1.46 13.86
C GLU A 107 12.00 -1.47 12.82
N PRO A 108 12.27 -1.28 11.51
CA PRO A 108 11.23 -1.20 10.47
C PRO A 108 10.22 -2.35 10.52
N ARG A 109 10.70 -3.56 10.79
CA ARG A 109 9.86 -4.76 11.03
C ARG A 109 8.86 -4.54 12.16
N GLU A 110 9.31 -4.07 13.31
CA GLU A 110 8.45 -3.83 14.48
C GLU A 110 7.52 -2.62 14.26
N ALA A 111 7.99 -1.61 13.53
CA ALA A 111 7.16 -0.49 13.10
C ALA A 111 6.03 -0.93 12.15
N ALA A 112 6.27 -1.95 11.32
CA ALA A 112 5.25 -2.55 10.44
C ALA A 112 4.10 -3.19 11.23
N ALA A 113 4.33 -3.66 12.45
CA ALA A 113 3.33 -4.35 13.27
C ALA A 113 2.54 -3.42 14.22
N ASN A 114 2.63 -2.11 14.03
CA ASN A 114 1.88 -1.15 14.83
C ASN A 114 0.37 -1.15 14.44
N ALA A 115 -0.43 -0.29 15.09
CA ALA A 115 -1.86 -0.18 14.82
C ALA A 115 -2.21 0.31 13.39
N THR A 116 -1.24 0.83 12.64
CA THR A 116 -1.41 1.30 11.26
C THR A 116 -0.69 0.43 10.24
N LEU A 117 -0.27 -0.77 10.63
CA LEU A 117 0.51 -1.69 9.80
C LEU A 117 1.75 -1.04 9.16
N GLY A 118 2.37 -0.06 9.83
CA GLY A 118 3.52 0.69 9.32
C GLY A 118 3.19 1.81 8.32
N PHE A 119 1.93 2.02 7.96
CA PHE A 119 1.47 3.17 7.16
C PHE A 119 1.21 4.38 8.06
N HIS A 120 1.12 5.59 7.48
CA HIS A 120 0.65 6.76 8.24
C HIS A 120 -0.82 6.58 8.63
N LYS A 121 -1.66 6.11 7.69
CA LYS A 121 -3.09 5.91 7.95
C LYS A 121 -3.67 4.68 7.25
N LEU A 122 -4.58 4.00 7.93
CA LEU A 122 -5.44 2.96 7.37
C LEU A 122 -6.81 3.59 7.01
N LEU A 123 -7.21 3.45 5.75
CA LEU A 123 -8.40 4.08 5.19
C LEU A 123 -9.32 3.03 4.60
N THR A 124 -10.59 3.10 4.93
CA THR A 124 -11.62 2.21 4.37
C THR A 124 -12.51 2.97 3.39
N LEU A 125 -12.66 2.43 2.19
CA LEU A 125 -13.60 2.90 1.19
C LEU A 125 -14.99 2.38 1.54
N SER A 126 -15.88 3.28 1.94
CA SER A 126 -17.30 2.98 2.14
C SER A 126 -18.17 4.20 1.90
N SER A 127 -19.32 4.01 1.26
CA SER A 127 -20.28 5.09 0.99
C SER A 127 -21.19 5.40 2.18
N LYS A 128 -21.41 4.41 3.07
CA LYS A 128 -22.30 4.53 4.24
C LYS A 128 -22.01 3.44 5.27
N PRO A 129 -22.41 3.64 6.53
CA PRO A 129 -22.44 2.54 7.50
C PRO A 129 -23.30 1.37 7.00
N SER A 130 -22.76 0.15 7.08
CA SER A 130 -23.38 -1.10 6.67
C SER A 130 -22.82 -2.29 7.46
N TRP A 131 -23.34 -3.51 7.23
CA TRP A 131 -22.80 -4.74 7.83
C TRP A 131 -21.30 -4.92 7.53
N ARG A 132 -20.86 -4.44 6.36
CA ARG A 132 -19.46 -4.48 5.90
C ARG A 132 -18.56 -3.64 6.80
N THR A 133 -18.91 -2.36 6.98
CA THR A 133 -18.17 -1.45 7.86
C THR A 133 -18.15 -1.93 9.31
N ARG A 134 -19.24 -2.51 9.81
CA ARG A 134 -19.31 -3.06 11.18
C ARG A 134 -18.42 -4.29 11.33
N GLY A 135 -18.44 -5.20 10.36
CA GLY A 135 -17.54 -6.35 10.31
C GLY A 135 -16.07 -5.96 10.22
N LEU A 136 -15.72 -4.99 9.37
CA LEU A 136 -14.37 -4.45 9.26
C LEU A 136 -13.89 -3.84 10.58
N LEU A 137 -14.72 -3.01 11.24
CA LEU A 137 -14.38 -2.41 12.53
C LEU A 137 -14.28 -3.44 13.65
N ALA A 138 -15.07 -4.53 13.61
CA ALA A 138 -14.96 -5.63 14.55
C ALA A 138 -13.62 -6.37 14.38
N ALA A 139 -13.23 -6.70 13.13
CA ALA A 139 -11.93 -7.29 12.80
C ALA A 139 -10.76 -6.39 13.22
N ALA A 140 -10.86 -5.09 12.92
CA ALA A 140 -9.88 -4.08 13.29
C ALA A 140 -9.71 -3.97 14.81
N LYS A 141 -10.82 -3.97 15.56
CA LYS A 141 -10.76 -3.96 17.02
C LYS A 141 -10.10 -5.22 17.58
N LEU A 142 -10.40 -6.40 17.03
CA LEU A 142 -9.80 -7.67 17.45
C LEU A 142 -8.28 -7.69 17.22
N THR A 143 -7.83 -7.14 16.10
CA THR A 143 -6.42 -7.13 15.67
C THR A 143 -5.67 -5.84 16.03
N GLU A 144 -6.31 -4.96 16.80
CA GLU A 144 -5.78 -3.65 17.24
C GLU A 144 -5.32 -2.75 16.09
N LEU A 145 -6.10 -2.68 15.01
CA LEU A 145 -5.86 -1.81 13.86
C LEU A 145 -6.71 -0.54 13.92
N ASP A 146 -6.11 0.60 13.59
CA ASP A 146 -6.73 1.93 13.59
C ASP A 146 -7.23 2.32 12.19
N PHE A 147 -8.30 1.66 11.74
CA PHE A 147 -8.98 2.02 10.50
C PHE A 147 -9.83 3.28 10.66
N THR A 148 -9.79 4.14 9.65
CA THR A 148 -10.68 5.30 9.52
C THR A 148 -11.52 5.17 8.27
N ILE A 149 -12.83 5.35 8.41
CA ILE A 149 -13.77 5.46 7.29
C ILE A 149 -14.02 6.96 7.05
N PRO A 150 -13.30 7.61 6.13
CA PRO A 150 -13.53 9.02 5.85
C PRO A 150 -14.88 9.22 5.13
N PRO A 151 -15.59 10.33 5.39
CA PRO A 151 -16.79 10.67 4.64
C PRO A 151 -16.52 10.73 3.14
N GLN A 152 -17.26 9.96 2.35
CA GLN A 152 -17.15 10.00 0.89
C GLN A 152 -18.00 11.14 0.33
N PRO A 153 -17.49 11.91 -0.66
CA PRO A 153 -18.30 12.90 -1.36
C PRO A 153 -19.54 12.27 -1.99
N ARG A 154 -20.66 12.97 -1.92
CA ARG A 154 -21.83 12.60 -2.72
C ARG A 154 -21.59 13.06 -4.15
N ASN A 155 -21.21 12.12 -5.00
CA ASN A 155 -21.05 12.35 -6.43
C ASN A 155 -22.44 12.37 -7.11
N PRO A 156 -22.80 13.46 -7.81
CA PRO A 156 -24.06 13.54 -8.56
C PRO A 156 -24.16 12.47 -9.65
N GLU A 157 -25.37 12.00 -9.92
CA GLU A 157 -25.62 10.94 -10.91
C GLU A 157 -25.14 11.33 -12.32
N ASP A 158 -25.40 12.58 -12.72
CA ASP A 158 -24.97 13.13 -14.01
C ASP A 158 -23.44 13.19 -14.14
N PHE A 159 -22.73 13.38 -13.02
CA PHE A 159 -21.26 13.31 -13.00
C PHE A 159 -20.76 11.87 -13.19
N VAL A 160 -21.38 10.88 -12.54
CA VAL A 160 -21.01 9.46 -12.73
C VAL A 160 -21.25 9.03 -14.17
N VAL A 161 -22.42 9.35 -14.74
CA VAL A 161 -22.75 9.08 -16.14
C VAL A 161 -21.79 9.80 -17.09
N ALA A 162 -21.37 11.03 -16.78
CA ALA A 162 -20.36 11.71 -17.58
C ALA A 162 -19.02 10.96 -17.54
N PHE A 163 -18.60 10.48 -16.37
CA PHE A 163 -17.36 9.71 -16.18
C PHE A 163 -17.38 8.37 -16.94
N GLU A 164 -18.50 7.65 -16.92
CA GLU A 164 -18.72 6.42 -17.70
C GLU A 164 -18.48 6.63 -19.20
N ASN A 165 -18.79 7.81 -19.73
CA ASN A 165 -18.72 8.06 -21.17
C ASN A 165 -17.35 8.60 -21.62
N ILE A 166 -16.40 8.84 -20.72
CA ILE A 166 -15.07 9.32 -21.10
C ILE A 166 -14.29 8.20 -21.82
N GLY A 167 -13.73 8.51 -23.00
CA GLY A 167 -12.93 7.55 -23.78
C GLY A 167 -13.75 6.49 -24.50
N ARG A 168 -15.07 6.68 -24.64
CA ARG A 168 -15.98 5.76 -25.35
C ARG A 168 -15.59 5.50 -26.81
N ASP A 169 -14.87 6.43 -27.43
CA ASP A 169 -14.31 6.31 -28.77
C ASP A 169 -12.94 5.60 -28.82
N GLN A 170 -12.33 5.33 -27.66
CA GLN A 170 -10.96 4.85 -27.51
C GLN A 170 -10.87 3.41 -26.94
N GLY A 171 -11.95 2.85 -26.40
CA GLY A 171 -11.93 1.50 -25.84
C GLY A 171 -13.16 1.15 -25.00
N LYS A 172 -13.00 0.19 -24.09
CA LYS A 172 -14.00 -0.14 -23.08
C LYS A 172 -14.09 1.00 -22.07
N THR A 173 -15.29 1.20 -21.55
CA THR A 173 -15.61 2.18 -20.52
C THR A 173 -16.20 1.48 -19.31
N PRO A 174 -16.16 2.07 -18.10
CA PRO A 174 -16.69 1.41 -16.93
C PRO A 174 -18.22 1.39 -16.99
N LYS A 175 -18.80 0.32 -16.44
CA LYS A 175 -20.23 0.29 -16.08
C LYS A 175 -20.49 1.22 -14.89
N HIS A 176 -21.75 1.48 -14.58
CA HIS A 176 -22.15 2.50 -13.62
C HIS A 176 -21.63 2.27 -12.18
N GLY A 177 -21.76 1.06 -11.65
CA GLY A 177 -21.19 0.69 -10.35
C GLY A 177 -19.66 0.74 -10.36
N SER A 178 -19.03 0.24 -11.43
CA SER A 178 -17.58 0.33 -11.63
C SER A 178 -17.07 1.77 -11.69
N ALA A 179 -17.80 2.68 -12.33
CA ALA A 179 -17.50 4.11 -12.39
C ALA A 179 -17.63 4.77 -11.01
N THR A 180 -18.69 4.42 -10.28
CA THR A 180 -18.93 4.90 -8.91
C THR A 180 -17.79 4.47 -7.97
N ALA A 181 -17.38 3.20 -8.03
CA ALA A 181 -16.25 2.69 -7.25
C ALA A 181 -14.95 3.41 -7.63
N TRP A 182 -14.68 3.59 -8.92
CA TRP A 182 -13.48 4.30 -9.38
C TRP A 182 -13.42 5.72 -8.81
N ILE A 183 -14.50 6.49 -8.92
CA ILE A 183 -14.56 7.85 -8.36
C ILE A 183 -14.29 7.83 -6.85
N ALA A 184 -14.85 6.88 -6.11
CA ALA A 184 -14.60 6.74 -4.67
C ALA A 184 -13.13 6.45 -4.34
N HIS A 185 -12.44 5.61 -5.13
CA HIS A 185 -10.99 5.41 -4.99
C HIS A 185 -10.22 6.72 -5.25
N LEU A 186 -10.58 7.50 -6.29
CA LEU A 186 -9.97 8.80 -6.56
C LEU A 186 -10.18 9.78 -5.40
N ASP A 187 -11.35 9.76 -4.76
CA ASP A 187 -11.66 10.62 -3.61
C ASP A 187 -10.81 10.26 -2.38
N LEU A 188 -10.53 8.98 -2.14
CA LEU A 188 -9.57 8.57 -1.10
C LEU A 188 -8.14 9.00 -1.41
N LEU A 189 -7.69 8.93 -2.67
CA LEU A 189 -6.37 9.44 -3.06
C LEU A 189 -6.27 10.96 -2.84
N LYS A 190 -7.32 11.71 -3.17
CA LYS A 190 -7.40 13.15 -2.85
C LYS A 190 -7.34 13.37 -1.34
N PHE A 191 -8.00 12.52 -0.55
CA PHE A 191 -7.98 12.60 0.91
C PHE A 191 -6.58 12.36 1.51
N VAL A 192 -5.82 11.38 0.99
CA VAL A 192 -4.42 11.14 1.36
C VAL A 192 -3.57 12.40 1.14
N ILE A 193 -3.73 13.04 -0.03
CA ILE A 193 -2.96 14.26 -0.40
C ILE A 193 -3.37 15.44 0.47
N ALA A 194 -4.68 15.71 0.57
CA ALA A 194 -5.24 16.85 1.29
C ALA A 194 -4.97 16.78 2.80
N SER A 195 -4.95 15.57 3.36
CA SER A 195 -4.63 15.34 4.79
C SER A 195 -3.13 15.27 5.07
N ASN A 196 -2.29 15.38 4.04
CA ASN A 196 -0.82 15.29 4.15
C ASN A 196 -0.34 13.99 4.80
N PHE A 197 -0.98 12.86 4.48
CA PHE A 197 -0.49 11.55 4.91
C PHE A 197 0.66 11.11 4.01
N GLU A 198 1.80 10.75 4.60
CA GLU A 198 2.97 10.29 3.85
C GLU A 198 2.69 8.97 3.12
N THR A 199 1.99 8.04 3.78
CA THR A 199 1.53 6.79 3.19
C THR A 199 0.12 6.44 3.68
N GLY A 200 -0.67 5.80 2.83
CA GLY A 200 -2.00 5.31 3.19
C GLY A 200 -2.18 3.87 2.73
N LEU A 201 -2.77 3.02 3.56
CA LEU A 201 -3.34 1.75 3.13
C LEU A 201 -4.83 1.95 2.91
N ILE A 202 -5.28 1.79 1.68
CA ILE A 202 -6.70 1.87 1.29
C ILE A 202 -7.24 0.45 1.18
N VAL A 203 -8.38 0.20 1.80
CA VAL A 203 -9.10 -1.08 1.72
C VAL A 203 -10.57 -0.90 1.38
N GLU A 204 -11.18 -1.91 0.76
CA GLU A 204 -12.63 -2.00 0.55
C GLU A 204 -13.36 -2.36 1.87
N ASP A 205 -14.62 -1.97 2.02
CA ASP A 205 -15.34 -2.15 3.30
C ASP A 205 -15.72 -3.59 3.63
N ASP A 206 -15.73 -4.48 2.63
CA ASP A 206 -15.92 -5.90 2.80
C ASP A 206 -14.61 -6.68 2.95
N VAL A 207 -13.42 -6.04 2.99
CA VAL A 207 -12.15 -6.74 3.20
C VAL A 207 -12.06 -7.40 4.59
N ASP A 208 -11.32 -8.51 4.67
CA ASP A 208 -10.90 -9.16 5.89
C ASP A 208 -9.47 -9.71 5.77
N TRP A 209 -8.89 -10.10 6.89
CA TRP A 209 -7.49 -10.52 7.02
C TRP A 209 -7.32 -11.57 8.12
N ASP A 210 -6.14 -12.19 8.19
CA ASP A 210 -5.83 -13.16 9.22
C ASP A 210 -5.62 -12.47 10.58
N VAL A 211 -6.05 -13.08 11.71
CA VAL A 211 -5.80 -12.53 13.06
C VAL A 211 -4.31 -12.28 13.33
N ARG A 212 -3.42 -12.97 12.60
CA ARG A 212 -1.96 -12.82 12.62
C ARG A 212 -1.43 -11.76 11.65
N ILE A 213 -2.27 -10.83 11.17
CA ILE A 213 -1.90 -9.77 10.22
C ILE A 213 -0.61 -9.01 10.59
N LYS A 214 -0.39 -8.77 11.89
CA LYS A 214 0.82 -8.10 12.38
C LYS A 214 2.09 -8.93 12.15
N ASP A 215 2.01 -10.26 12.19
CA ASP A 215 3.13 -11.15 11.87
C ASP A 215 3.37 -11.22 10.37
N GLN A 216 2.31 -11.23 9.57
CA GLN A 216 2.39 -11.20 8.11
C GLN A 216 3.11 -9.94 7.62
N VAL A 217 2.72 -8.75 8.13
CA VAL A 217 3.32 -7.49 7.68
C VAL A 217 4.77 -7.31 8.14
N LYS A 218 5.20 -7.96 9.22
CA LYS A 218 6.63 -8.03 9.60
C LYS A 218 7.45 -8.72 8.52
N LEU A 219 6.98 -9.86 8.02
CA LEU A 219 7.65 -10.61 6.96
C LEU A 219 7.63 -9.83 5.63
N ILE A 220 6.51 -9.18 5.31
CA ILE A 220 6.39 -8.31 4.13
C ILE A 220 7.36 -7.12 4.24
N SER A 221 7.46 -6.48 5.40
CA SER A 221 8.36 -5.35 5.64
C SER A 221 9.82 -5.72 5.33
N ASP A 222 10.32 -6.80 5.95
CA ASP A 222 11.68 -7.28 5.70
C ASP A 222 11.90 -7.61 4.22
N THR A 223 10.92 -8.28 3.60
CA THR A 223 11.05 -8.76 2.23
C THR A 223 10.99 -7.63 1.21
N VAL A 224 10.06 -6.68 1.36
CA VAL A 224 9.96 -5.49 0.49
C VAL A 224 11.23 -4.67 0.58
N ARG A 225 11.73 -4.42 1.79
CA ARG A 225 12.96 -3.64 2.01
C ARG A 225 14.16 -4.31 1.34
N ASN A 226 14.31 -5.62 1.50
CA ASN A 226 15.38 -6.37 0.84
C ASN A 226 15.22 -6.35 -0.69
N TYR A 227 14.02 -6.64 -1.20
CA TYR A 227 13.74 -6.72 -2.64
C TYR A 227 13.96 -5.40 -3.38
N THR A 228 13.61 -4.29 -2.73
CA THR A 228 13.76 -2.94 -3.28
C THR A 228 15.04 -2.24 -2.85
N HIS A 229 15.94 -2.95 -2.14
CA HIS A 229 17.24 -2.45 -1.70
C HIS A 229 17.13 -1.17 -0.85
N VAL A 230 16.15 -1.11 0.04
CA VAL A 230 15.97 0.01 0.99
C VAL A 230 17.16 0.05 1.94
N PRO A 231 17.87 1.19 2.07
CA PRO A 231 19.02 1.30 2.97
C PRO A 231 18.64 1.07 4.44
N ASP A 232 19.54 0.47 5.22
CA ASP A 232 19.34 0.26 6.67
C ASP A 232 19.10 1.56 7.45
N SER A 233 19.60 2.69 6.94
CA SER A 233 19.37 4.01 7.54
C SER A 233 17.96 4.55 7.32
N ASP A 234 17.20 4.00 6.37
CA ASP A 234 15.81 4.37 6.11
C ASP A 234 14.91 3.65 7.12
N PRO A 235 14.18 4.37 8.00
CA PRO A 235 13.35 3.75 9.03
C PRO A 235 11.97 3.27 8.53
N THR A 236 11.62 3.52 7.26
CA THR A 236 10.27 3.25 6.75
C THR A 236 10.02 1.75 6.59
N PRO A 237 8.92 1.19 7.12
CA PRO A 237 8.67 -0.26 7.08
C PRO A 237 8.73 -0.90 5.69
N TYR A 238 8.35 -0.17 4.63
CA TYR A 238 8.26 -0.70 3.27
C TYR A 238 9.12 0.05 2.26
N GLY A 239 9.98 0.99 2.69
CA GLY A 239 10.55 1.98 1.78
C GLY A 239 9.47 2.94 1.22
N THR A 240 9.89 3.88 0.38
CA THR A 240 8.99 4.85 -0.30
C THR A 240 9.09 4.83 -1.82
N GLU A 241 9.97 4.00 -2.39
CA GLU A 241 10.26 3.94 -3.83
C GLU A 241 9.30 3.01 -4.60
N TRP A 242 8.07 2.90 -4.13
CA TRP A 242 6.97 2.19 -4.78
C TRP A 242 5.75 3.12 -4.89
N ASP A 243 4.98 2.96 -5.96
CA ASP A 243 3.75 3.70 -6.20
C ASP A 243 2.51 2.99 -5.63
N ILE A 244 2.46 1.67 -5.77
CA ILE A 244 1.41 0.82 -5.21
C ILE A 244 2.03 -0.39 -4.53
N LEU A 245 1.56 -0.71 -3.33
CA LEU A 245 1.85 -1.97 -2.64
C LEU A 245 0.54 -2.76 -2.48
N TRP A 246 0.27 -3.72 -3.35
CA TRP A 246 -0.93 -4.56 -3.24
C TRP A 246 -0.78 -5.59 -2.13
N LEU A 247 -1.65 -5.50 -1.13
CA LEU A 247 -1.74 -6.44 -0.01
C LEU A 247 -2.98 -7.35 -0.13
N GLY A 248 -4.00 -6.92 -0.87
CA GLY A 248 -5.22 -7.67 -1.16
C GLY A 248 -5.68 -7.53 -2.60
N HIS A 249 -5.86 -8.66 -3.27
CA HIS A 249 -6.25 -8.76 -4.67
C HIS A 249 -6.91 -10.12 -4.96
N CYS A 250 -7.56 -10.27 -6.11
CA CYS A 250 -8.12 -11.56 -6.55
C CYS A 250 -7.12 -12.38 -7.41
N GLY A 251 -5.99 -11.78 -7.79
CA GLY A 251 -4.86 -12.48 -8.39
C GLY A 251 -3.91 -11.53 -9.09
N ALA A 252 -2.71 -12.05 -9.39
CA ALA A 252 -1.65 -11.28 -10.01
C ALA A 252 -0.82 -12.14 -10.97
N GLY A 253 -0.49 -11.58 -12.13
CA GLY A 253 0.45 -12.20 -13.07
C GLY A 253 1.85 -12.34 -12.45
N ILE A 254 2.52 -13.46 -12.75
CA ILE A 254 3.87 -13.79 -12.20
C ILE A 254 4.98 -13.79 -13.26
N ASP A 255 4.62 -13.73 -14.54
CA ASP A 255 5.52 -13.69 -15.67
C ASP A 255 5.78 -12.25 -16.15
N GLY A 256 6.87 -12.04 -16.90
CA GLY A 256 7.20 -10.75 -17.53
C GLY A 256 7.87 -9.72 -16.62
N VAL A 257 8.28 -10.12 -15.41
CA VAL A 257 9.02 -9.30 -14.44
C VAL A 257 10.31 -9.98 -13.99
N PRO A 258 11.28 -9.21 -13.44
CA PRO A 258 12.40 -9.81 -12.71
C PRO A 258 11.89 -10.76 -11.61
N PRO A 259 12.67 -11.80 -11.26
CA PRO A 259 12.30 -12.71 -10.18
C PRO A 259 11.92 -11.94 -8.92
N GLY A 260 10.85 -12.36 -8.26
CA GLY A 260 10.47 -11.84 -6.96
C GLY A 260 11.35 -12.36 -5.83
N GLN A 261 11.13 -11.85 -4.63
CA GLN A 261 11.76 -12.35 -3.40
C GLN A 261 10.75 -13.20 -2.63
N MET A 262 11.03 -14.50 -2.52
CA MET A 262 10.24 -15.43 -1.72
C MET A 262 10.61 -15.38 -0.23
N TYR A 263 9.65 -15.72 0.61
CA TYR A 263 9.79 -15.88 2.06
C TYR A 263 8.77 -16.89 2.62
N ALA A 264 9.13 -17.56 3.70
CA ALA A 264 8.26 -18.50 4.38
C ALA A 264 7.17 -17.76 5.16
N ASP A 265 5.92 -18.22 5.02
CA ASP A 265 4.76 -17.71 5.75
C ASP A 265 3.75 -18.86 5.95
N ASP A 266 3.59 -19.31 7.18
CA ASP A 266 2.70 -20.41 7.57
C ASP A 266 1.23 -19.98 7.75
N THR A 267 0.94 -18.69 7.57
CA THR A 267 -0.42 -18.14 7.59
C THR A 267 -1.10 -18.19 6.23
N ARG A 268 -0.37 -18.51 5.17
CA ARG A 268 -0.88 -18.66 3.80
C ARG A 268 -1.83 -19.84 3.69
N ALA A 269 -2.94 -19.68 2.97
CA ALA A 269 -3.79 -20.82 2.62
C ALA A 269 -3.01 -21.90 1.83
N PRO A 270 -3.21 -23.20 2.15
CA PRO A 270 -2.67 -24.30 1.36
C PRO A 270 -3.04 -24.17 -0.11
N MET A 271 -2.15 -24.54 -1.03
CA MET A 271 -2.36 -24.29 -2.46
C MET A 271 -3.64 -24.93 -3.00
N ASP A 272 -4.02 -26.10 -2.48
CA ASP A 272 -5.25 -26.78 -2.90
C ASP A 272 -6.51 -25.97 -2.58
N ASN A 273 -6.48 -25.18 -1.50
CA ASN A 273 -7.58 -24.31 -1.05
C ASN A 273 -7.42 -22.85 -1.50
N TYR A 274 -6.31 -22.50 -2.15
CA TYR A 274 -6.09 -21.15 -2.67
C TYR A 274 -7.02 -20.89 -3.85
N VAL A 275 -7.69 -19.75 -3.87
CA VAL A 275 -8.64 -19.32 -4.91
C VAL A 275 -8.12 -18.04 -5.55
N SER A 276 -7.78 -18.10 -6.82
CA SER A 276 -7.37 -16.95 -7.62
C SER A 276 -7.47 -17.33 -9.09
N TRP A 277 -7.76 -16.37 -9.96
CA TRP A 277 -7.59 -16.55 -11.40
C TRP A 277 -6.15 -16.96 -11.78
N SER A 278 -5.17 -16.65 -10.91
CA SER A 278 -3.75 -16.97 -11.11
C SER A 278 -3.30 -18.27 -10.42
N LYS A 279 -4.22 -19.06 -9.82
CA LYS A 279 -3.92 -20.22 -8.96
C LYS A 279 -2.94 -21.20 -9.59
N ASP A 280 -3.21 -21.65 -10.82
CA ASP A 280 -2.41 -22.71 -11.45
C ASP A 280 -0.98 -22.23 -11.74
N TYR A 281 -0.81 -20.94 -12.09
CA TYR A 281 0.52 -20.35 -12.26
C TYR A 281 1.28 -20.25 -10.95
N ILE A 282 0.61 -19.81 -9.88
CA ILE A 282 1.22 -19.73 -8.54
C ILE A 282 1.60 -21.12 -8.06
N LYS A 283 0.74 -22.13 -8.25
CA LYS A 283 1.00 -23.54 -7.88
C LYS A 283 2.28 -24.09 -8.51
N ASP A 284 2.55 -23.76 -9.76
CA ASP A 284 3.72 -24.26 -10.49
C ASP A 284 5.04 -23.57 -10.10
N HIS A 285 4.98 -22.37 -9.51
CA HIS A 285 6.17 -21.53 -9.26
C HIS A 285 6.47 -21.31 -7.78
N PHE A 286 5.49 -21.46 -6.89
CA PHE A 286 5.60 -21.11 -5.47
C PHE A 286 5.62 -22.39 -4.63
N PRO A 287 6.69 -22.65 -3.87
CA PRO A 287 6.68 -23.75 -2.91
C PRO A 287 5.58 -23.57 -1.86
N GLU A 288 5.09 -24.69 -1.31
CA GLU A 288 4.08 -24.66 -0.25
C GLU A 288 4.58 -23.88 0.98
N GLY A 289 3.69 -23.10 1.60
CA GLY A 289 4.05 -22.23 2.73
C GLY A 289 4.99 -21.07 2.41
N GLN A 290 5.12 -20.67 1.13
CA GLN A 290 5.87 -19.49 0.72
C GLN A 290 4.94 -18.41 0.17
N ARG A 291 5.31 -17.15 0.43
CA ARG A 291 4.84 -15.98 -0.31
C ARG A 291 6.00 -15.34 -1.07
N GLN A 292 5.69 -14.43 -1.98
CA GLN A 292 6.65 -13.68 -2.77
C GLN A 292 6.25 -12.21 -2.83
N ILE A 293 7.24 -11.33 -2.72
CA ILE A 293 7.13 -9.93 -3.17
C ILE A 293 7.68 -9.86 -4.59
N GLN A 294 6.93 -9.25 -5.50
CA GLN A 294 7.37 -9.05 -6.88
C GLN A 294 6.78 -7.76 -7.47
N PHE A 295 7.28 -7.35 -8.63
CA PHE A 295 6.60 -6.34 -9.44
C PHE A 295 5.27 -6.87 -10.00
N SER A 296 4.24 -6.04 -9.99
CA SER A 296 2.92 -6.34 -10.56
C SER A 296 2.93 -6.17 -12.08
N THR A 297 2.53 -7.20 -12.83
CA THR A 297 2.34 -7.15 -14.30
C THR A 297 0.89 -7.17 -14.73
N GLN A 298 0.03 -7.82 -13.94
CA GLN A 298 -1.41 -7.86 -14.15
C GLN A 298 -2.07 -8.20 -12.81
N THR A 299 -2.17 -7.23 -11.90
CA THR A 299 -2.90 -7.40 -10.62
C THR A 299 -4.26 -6.73 -10.73
N VAL A 300 -5.30 -7.36 -10.21
CA VAL A 300 -6.70 -6.85 -10.25
C VAL A 300 -7.41 -7.08 -8.92
N CYS A 301 -8.56 -6.42 -8.75
CA CYS A 301 -9.18 -6.16 -7.45
C CYS A 301 -8.31 -5.24 -6.56
N THR A 302 -8.99 -4.47 -5.73
CA THR A 302 -8.37 -3.44 -4.87
C THR A 302 -8.76 -3.63 -3.41
N PHE A 303 -8.94 -4.89 -2.99
CA PHE A 303 -9.30 -5.26 -1.62
C PHE A 303 -8.43 -4.56 -0.58
N GLY A 304 -7.12 -4.45 -0.84
CA GLY A 304 -6.21 -3.63 -0.06
C GLY A 304 -4.94 -3.23 -0.82
N TYR A 305 -4.65 -1.93 -0.89
CA TYR A 305 -3.43 -1.42 -1.52
C TYR A 305 -2.86 -0.18 -0.80
N GLY A 306 -1.54 -0.18 -0.62
CA GLY A 306 -0.77 0.94 -0.13
C GLY A 306 -0.51 1.97 -1.23
N VAL A 307 -0.43 3.24 -0.84
CA VAL A 307 0.06 4.37 -1.66
C VAL A 307 0.96 5.28 -0.82
N THR A 308 1.89 5.99 -1.46
CA THR A 308 2.56 7.15 -0.89
C THR A 308 1.81 8.42 -1.28
N LYS A 309 2.05 9.54 -0.59
CA LYS A 309 1.49 10.83 -1.00
C LYS A 309 1.84 11.19 -2.45
N ALA A 310 3.10 10.95 -2.81
CA ALA A 310 3.61 11.21 -4.16
C ALA A 310 2.91 10.32 -5.19
N SER A 311 2.73 9.03 -4.88
CA SER A 311 2.05 8.12 -5.78
C SER A 311 0.55 8.39 -5.88
N ALA A 312 -0.11 8.84 -4.81
CA ALA A 312 -1.51 9.27 -4.87
C ALA A 312 -1.70 10.43 -5.88
N GLN A 313 -0.80 11.42 -5.89
CA GLN A 313 -0.83 12.50 -6.87
C GLN A 313 -0.62 11.98 -8.29
N LYS A 314 0.36 11.09 -8.46
CA LYS A 314 0.69 10.48 -9.74
C LYS A 314 -0.46 9.62 -10.29
N ILE A 315 -1.12 8.83 -9.45
CA ILE A 315 -2.28 8.03 -9.81
C ILE A 315 -3.44 8.93 -10.22
N LEU A 316 -3.70 10.03 -9.49
CA LEU A 316 -4.72 11.00 -9.89
C LEU A 316 -4.43 11.61 -11.27
N ASP A 317 -3.19 11.97 -11.55
CA ASP A 317 -2.80 12.53 -12.85
C ASP A 317 -3.03 11.53 -14.01
N LEU A 318 -2.85 10.23 -13.73
CA LEU A 318 -2.98 9.16 -14.71
C LEU A 318 -4.42 8.65 -14.89
N LEU A 319 -5.21 8.58 -13.82
CA LEU A 319 -6.50 7.88 -13.78
C LEU A 319 -7.71 8.80 -13.61
N ALA A 320 -7.57 10.04 -13.14
CA ALA A 320 -8.73 10.92 -12.96
C ALA A 320 -9.42 11.33 -14.27
N ARG A 321 -8.79 11.04 -15.41
CA ARG A 321 -9.34 11.24 -16.75
C ARG A 321 -10.30 10.12 -17.19
N GLY A 322 -10.43 9.02 -16.44
CA GLY A 322 -11.23 7.86 -16.87
C GLY A 322 -10.62 7.16 -18.09
N ALA A 323 -11.48 6.70 -19.01
CA ALA A 323 -11.11 6.01 -20.26
C ALA A 323 -10.45 4.62 -20.08
N ASP A 324 -10.98 3.80 -19.17
CA ASP A 324 -10.64 2.38 -19.03
C ASP A 324 -11.86 1.60 -18.50
N GLU A 325 -11.77 0.29 -18.31
CA GLU A 325 -12.94 -0.54 -17.93
C GLU A 325 -13.28 -0.51 -16.42
N ALA A 326 -12.29 -0.31 -15.54
CA ALA A 326 -12.46 -0.24 -14.09
C ALA A 326 -11.20 0.33 -13.43
N SER A 327 -11.32 0.76 -12.17
CA SER A 327 -10.20 1.41 -11.45
C SER A 327 -9.00 0.48 -11.26
N ASP A 328 -9.24 -0.76 -10.86
CA ASP A 328 -8.23 -1.78 -10.63
C ASP A 328 -7.50 -2.16 -11.92
N VAL A 329 -8.25 -2.28 -13.01
CA VAL A 329 -7.71 -2.57 -14.35
C VAL A 329 -6.87 -1.40 -14.87
N ALA A 330 -7.33 -0.16 -14.68
CA ALA A 330 -6.56 1.03 -15.03
C ALA A 330 -5.23 1.09 -14.25
N LEU A 331 -5.23 0.79 -12.95
CA LEU A 331 -3.99 0.67 -12.17
C LEU A 331 -3.10 -0.44 -12.74
N SER A 332 -3.68 -1.62 -13.00
CA SER A 332 -2.99 -2.77 -13.60
C SER A 332 -2.26 -2.41 -14.89
N HIS A 333 -2.94 -1.73 -15.82
CA HIS A 333 -2.36 -1.23 -17.06
C HIS A 333 -1.18 -0.29 -16.81
N ARG A 334 -1.31 0.64 -15.85
CA ARG A 334 -0.25 1.58 -15.51
C ARG A 334 0.96 0.92 -14.85
N CYS A 335 0.75 -0.12 -14.06
CA CYS A 335 1.80 -0.96 -13.48
C CYS A 335 2.54 -1.76 -14.56
N MET A 336 1.80 -2.40 -15.46
CA MET A 336 2.35 -3.21 -16.55
C MET A 336 3.32 -2.41 -17.42
N VAL A 337 2.94 -1.20 -17.82
CA VAL A 337 3.79 -0.33 -18.66
C VAL A 337 4.81 0.47 -17.85
N ARG A 338 4.95 0.17 -16.55
CA ARG A 338 5.89 0.79 -15.59
C ARG A 338 5.74 2.30 -15.45
N SER A 339 4.59 2.84 -15.84
CA SER A 339 4.23 4.22 -15.50
C SER A 339 3.97 4.35 -14.00
N LEU A 340 3.59 3.26 -13.32
CA LEU A 340 3.60 3.12 -11.87
C LEU A 340 4.55 1.98 -11.45
N GLN A 341 5.31 2.18 -10.38
CA GLN A 341 6.14 1.15 -9.73
C GLN A 341 5.27 0.37 -8.75
N CYS A 342 4.79 -0.80 -9.17
CA CYS A 342 3.81 -1.55 -8.38
C CYS A 342 4.43 -2.83 -7.83
N LEU A 343 4.35 -3.01 -6.52
CA LEU A 343 4.69 -4.25 -5.84
C LEU A 343 3.41 -4.99 -5.46
N VAL A 344 3.49 -6.32 -5.45
CA VAL A 344 2.39 -7.19 -5.06
C VAL A 344 2.90 -8.30 -4.15
N VAL A 345 2.12 -8.62 -3.12
CA VAL A 345 2.33 -9.78 -2.25
C VAL A 345 1.54 -10.96 -2.80
N ASN A 346 2.23 -12.00 -3.24
CA ASN A 346 1.61 -13.22 -3.78
C ASN A 346 1.91 -14.45 -2.94
N PRO A 347 0.92 -15.27 -2.57
CA PRO A 347 -0.49 -14.88 -2.44
C PRO A 347 -0.71 -13.66 -1.55
N GLU A 348 -1.90 -13.10 -1.61
CA GLU A 348 -2.34 -11.92 -0.86
C GLU A 348 -2.60 -12.20 0.63
N ILE A 349 -2.58 -11.14 1.45
CA ILE A 349 -2.85 -11.21 2.91
C ILE A 349 -4.20 -10.59 3.31
N MET A 350 -4.90 -9.98 2.35
CA MET A 350 -6.22 -9.40 2.51
C MET A 350 -7.13 -9.90 1.40
N TYR A 351 -8.36 -10.29 1.74
CA TYR A 351 -9.33 -10.81 0.79
C TYR A 351 -10.73 -10.34 1.18
N HIS A 352 -11.67 -10.27 0.24
CA HIS A 352 -13.04 -9.89 0.58
C HIS A 352 -13.73 -10.96 1.45
N TYR A 353 -14.58 -10.50 2.36
CA TYR A 353 -15.53 -11.33 3.09
C TYR A 353 -16.87 -11.31 2.34
N GLU A 354 -17.39 -12.49 2.05
CA GLU A 354 -18.68 -12.65 1.36
C GLU A 354 -19.64 -13.52 2.19
N PRO A 355 -20.85 -13.04 2.51
CA PRO A 355 -21.97 -13.89 2.91
C PRO A 355 -22.34 -14.91 1.82
N SER A 356 -23.12 -15.95 2.16
CA SER A 356 -23.57 -16.93 1.16
C SER A 356 -24.32 -16.26 0.01
N ARG A 357 -23.97 -16.62 -1.22
CA ARG A 357 -24.61 -16.12 -2.45
C ARG A 357 -26.08 -16.56 -2.59
N ASP A 358 -26.49 -17.61 -1.87
CA ASP A 358 -27.89 -18.07 -1.84
C ASP A 358 -28.86 -17.02 -1.25
N LEU A 359 -28.31 -16.01 -0.58
CA LEU A 359 -29.07 -14.92 0.03
C LEU A 359 -29.25 -13.73 -0.92
N GLY A 360 -28.71 -13.80 -2.14
CA GLY A 360 -28.75 -12.72 -3.14
C GLY A 360 -27.41 -12.01 -3.30
N TYR A 361 -27.41 -10.95 -4.11
CA TYR A 361 -26.20 -10.16 -4.35
C TYR A 361 -25.83 -9.36 -3.10
N VAL A 362 -24.52 -9.23 -2.86
CA VAL A 362 -23.97 -8.55 -1.69
C VAL A 362 -23.16 -7.30 -2.05
N SER A 363 -22.87 -7.09 -3.34
CA SER A 363 -22.03 -5.99 -3.86
C SER A 363 -22.87 -4.83 -4.42
N PRO A 364 -22.73 -3.60 -3.88
CA PRO A 364 -23.33 -2.40 -4.47
C PRO A 364 -22.81 -2.08 -5.87
N VAL A 365 -21.58 -2.50 -6.21
CA VAL A 365 -21.00 -2.33 -7.54
C VAL A 365 -21.74 -3.18 -8.55
N ASP A 366 -21.95 -4.46 -8.25
CA ASP A 366 -22.70 -5.37 -9.13
C ASP A 366 -24.16 -4.92 -9.29
N ALA A 367 -24.77 -4.44 -8.20
CA ALA A 367 -26.11 -3.87 -8.26
C ALA A 367 -26.17 -2.62 -9.16
N GLY A 368 -25.19 -1.71 -9.03
CA GLY A 368 -25.04 -0.54 -9.89
C GLY A 368 -24.78 -0.91 -11.36
N ASP A 369 -24.06 -2.00 -11.60
CA ASP A 369 -23.80 -2.54 -12.93
C ASP A 369 -25.00 -3.30 -13.53
N GLY A 370 -26.13 -3.37 -12.82
CA GLY A 370 -27.38 -4.01 -13.25
C GLY A 370 -27.34 -5.54 -13.19
N GLU A 371 -26.41 -6.11 -12.43
CA GLU A 371 -26.20 -7.56 -12.34
C GLU A 371 -27.06 -8.23 -11.26
N GLY A 372 -27.82 -7.45 -10.48
CA GLY A 372 -28.90 -7.95 -9.59
C GLY A 372 -29.30 -6.97 -8.50
N GLU A 373 -30.32 -7.32 -7.70
CA GLU A 373 -30.70 -6.55 -6.51
C GLU A 373 -29.96 -7.11 -5.29
N ALA A 374 -29.34 -6.21 -4.52
CA ALA A 374 -28.73 -6.59 -3.26
C ALA A 374 -29.81 -6.93 -2.22
N ALA A 375 -29.60 -8.00 -1.45
CA ALA A 375 -30.50 -8.31 -0.33
C ALA A 375 -30.41 -7.21 0.74
N SER A 376 -31.46 -7.09 1.57
CA SER A 376 -31.49 -6.11 2.66
C SER A 376 -30.29 -6.30 3.59
N GLU A 377 -29.62 -5.20 3.99
CA GLU A 377 -28.44 -5.26 4.84
C GLU A 377 -28.68 -6.00 6.17
N GLU A 378 -29.90 -5.89 6.70
CA GLU A 378 -30.34 -6.58 7.92
C GLU A 378 -30.27 -8.11 7.79
N ALA A 379 -30.38 -8.64 6.57
CA ALA A 379 -30.30 -10.08 6.32
C ALA A 379 -28.87 -10.61 6.54
N PHE A 380 -27.84 -9.78 6.36
CA PHE A 380 -26.44 -10.20 6.40
C PHE A 380 -25.77 -9.99 7.77
N GLU A 381 -26.31 -9.12 8.62
CA GLU A 381 -25.69 -8.71 9.88
C GLU A 381 -25.34 -9.89 10.81
N PHE A 382 -26.13 -10.95 10.78
CA PHE A 382 -26.00 -12.11 11.67
C PHE A 382 -25.67 -13.41 10.93
N ILE A 383 -25.37 -13.33 9.64
CA ILE A 383 -25.06 -14.51 8.84
C ILE A 383 -23.55 -14.59 8.65
N LYS A 384 -22.99 -15.71 9.11
CA LYS A 384 -21.60 -16.04 8.89
C LYS A 384 -21.36 -16.29 7.39
N GLY A 385 -20.44 -15.52 6.84
CA GLY A 385 -19.92 -15.65 5.49
C GLY A 385 -18.60 -16.41 5.47
N GLN A 386 -17.81 -16.13 4.44
CA GLN A 386 -16.49 -16.72 4.23
C GLN A 386 -15.49 -15.66 3.81
N THR A 387 -14.21 -15.90 4.12
CA THR A 387 -13.10 -15.11 3.58
C THR A 387 -12.14 -16.10 2.94
N LEU A 388 -12.21 -16.23 1.62
CA LEU A 388 -11.31 -17.14 0.91
C LEU A 388 -9.86 -16.72 1.12
N ASN A 389 -8.94 -17.67 1.03
CA ASN A 389 -7.49 -17.49 1.19
C ASN A 389 -7.00 -17.02 2.57
N ILE A 390 -7.89 -16.67 3.50
CA ILE A 390 -7.57 -16.29 4.87
C ILE A 390 -7.87 -17.44 5.83
N LEU A 391 -6.83 -17.98 6.48
CA LEU A 391 -6.96 -19.15 7.35
C LEU A 391 -7.70 -18.83 8.65
N GLU A 392 -7.30 -17.76 9.34
CA GLU A 392 -7.92 -17.32 10.58
C GLU A 392 -8.55 -15.94 10.40
N SER A 393 -9.68 -15.88 9.70
CA SER A 393 -10.47 -14.67 9.45
C SER A 393 -10.73 -13.87 10.74
N ALA A 394 -10.21 -12.64 10.78
CA ALA A 394 -10.37 -11.74 11.91
C ALA A 394 -11.83 -11.29 12.08
N ARG A 395 -12.54 -11.06 10.98
CA ARG A 395 -13.97 -10.72 11.01
C ARG A 395 -14.80 -11.85 11.59
N CYS A 396 -14.56 -13.10 11.16
CA CYS A 396 -15.29 -14.22 11.71
C CYS A 396 -14.99 -14.48 13.17
N LYS A 397 -13.72 -14.36 13.56
CA LYS A 397 -13.34 -14.48 14.96
C LYS A 397 -14.00 -13.41 15.81
N ALA A 398 -14.07 -12.17 15.33
CA ALA A 398 -14.66 -11.06 16.05
C ALA A 398 -16.19 -11.13 16.17
N LEU A 399 -16.89 -11.59 15.13
CA LEU A 399 -18.35 -11.60 15.08
C LEU A 399 -18.98 -12.91 15.58
N PHE A 400 -18.30 -14.04 15.37
CA PHE A 400 -18.87 -15.38 15.59
C PHE A 400 -18.02 -16.27 16.51
N ASP A 401 -16.84 -15.80 16.96
CA ASP A 401 -15.85 -16.61 17.71
C ASP A 401 -15.37 -17.87 16.97
N GLU A 402 -15.50 -17.87 15.64
CA GLU A 402 -15.18 -19.00 14.76
C GLU A 402 -14.13 -18.61 13.70
N THR A 403 -13.56 -19.62 13.03
CA THR A 403 -12.79 -19.41 11.80
C THR A 403 -13.72 -19.53 10.58
N CYS A 404 -13.44 -18.80 9.50
CA CYS A 404 -14.15 -18.92 8.22
C CYS A 404 -13.30 -19.30 7.00
N PRO A 405 -12.28 -20.18 7.10
CA PRO A 405 -11.80 -20.86 5.92
C PRO A 405 -12.90 -21.82 5.42
N CYS A 406 -12.98 -22.06 4.11
CA CYS A 406 -13.75 -23.18 3.56
C CYS A 406 -13.18 -24.51 4.06
N THR A 407 -13.55 -24.93 5.27
CA THR A 407 -13.20 -26.25 5.80
C THR A 407 -14.38 -27.18 5.61
N ASN A 408 -14.32 -27.96 4.53
CA ASN A 408 -15.28 -29.00 4.11
C ASN A 408 -16.66 -28.48 3.68
N GLY A 409 -16.91 -28.45 2.36
CA GLY A 409 -18.27 -28.32 1.81
C GLY A 409 -18.44 -27.32 0.67
N CYS A 410 -17.46 -26.46 0.41
CA CYS A 410 -17.54 -25.51 -0.71
C CYS A 410 -17.40 -26.22 -2.09
N ASP A 411 -16.78 -27.41 -2.12
CA ASP A 411 -16.65 -28.28 -3.30
C ASP A 411 -17.89 -29.12 -3.63
N ALA A 412 -18.99 -29.01 -2.87
CA ALA A 412 -20.21 -29.73 -3.23
C ALA A 412 -20.87 -29.17 -4.50
N TRP A 413 -20.55 -27.93 -4.88
CA TRP A 413 -21.27 -27.25 -5.97
C TRP A 413 -20.49 -27.15 -7.29
N GLU A 414 -19.15 -27.18 -7.28
CA GLU A 414 -18.36 -27.18 -8.53
C GLU A 414 -18.17 -28.58 -9.14
N ARG A 415 -18.36 -29.66 -8.37
CA ARG A 415 -18.18 -31.03 -8.88
C ARG A 415 -19.40 -31.62 -9.59
N GLU A 416 -20.61 -31.12 -9.36
CA GLU A 416 -21.82 -31.59 -10.06
C GLU A 416 -21.93 -31.07 -11.50
N GLY A 417 -21.16 -30.04 -11.88
CA GLY A 417 -21.12 -29.53 -13.25
C GLY A 417 -20.19 -30.27 -14.21
N ARG A 418 -19.35 -31.21 -13.73
CA ARG A 418 -18.35 -31.93 -14.55
C ARG A 418 -18.61 -33.43 -14.69
N SER A 419 -19.80 -33.89 -14.31
CA SER A 419 -20.28 -35.26 -14.56
C SER A 419 -21.73 -35.28 -15.03
N MET A 420 -22.00 -34.67 -16.19
CA MET A 420 -23.09 -35.09 -17.08
C MET A 420 -22.85 -34.50 -18.48
N MET A 421 -22.28 -35.35 -19.34
CA MET A 421 -22.08 -35.25 -20.81
C MET A 421 -21.18 -34.16 -21.35
#